data_AF-G1M219-F1
#
_entry.id   AF-G1M219-F1
#
_cell.length_a   1.000
_cell.length_b   1.000
_cell.length_c   1.000
_cell.angle_alpha   90.00
_cell.angle_beta   90.00
_cell.angle_gamma   90.00
#
_symmetry.space_group_name_H-M   'P 1'
#
loop_
_entity.id
_entity.type
_entity.pdbx_description
1 polymer ?
#
loop_
_entity_poly.entity_id
_entity_poly.type
_entity_poly.pdbx_seq_one_letter_code
_entity_poly.pdbx_strand_id
1 'polypeptide(L)'
;PSRLTTPASCGLRLRKSNPLAAEGSSLGLTAPRATCARTAWTRQEGQRRPQLAHTRGSPLHIRCLAGVVATGARGHRRARPPPRDLAPVLFRASVPGPQSPAPTLLAIIRKALSEEKRVSTKTSAADLVTETDHLVEGLIISELQERFPSHRFIAEESAAAGAKCVLTPSPTWIVDPIDGTCNFVHRFPTVAVSIGFAVDQELEFGVIYHCTEERLYTGRRGRGAFCNGQRLQVSGETDISKALVLTEIGPRRDPATLKLFLSNMERLLHAKAHGVRVIGSSTLALCHLASGAADAYYQFGLHCWDLAAATVIIREAGGIVMDTSGGPLDLMSCRVVAAGTREMAMLIAQALQTINYGRDDEK
;
A
#
# COMPACT_ATOMS: atom_id res chain seq x y z
N PRO A 1 -25.37 31.14 -66.90
CA PRO A 1 -24.20 31.06 -65.98
C PRO A 1 -24.55 31.69 -64.62
N SER A 2 -24.67 31.01 -63.49
CA SER A 2 -24.52 29.62 -63.08
C SER A 2 -24.55 29.75 -61.54
N ARG A 3 -25.61 29.31 -60.85
CA ARG A 3 -25.73 27.98 -60.21
C ARG A 3 -24.93 27.93 -58.90
N LEU A 4 -25.41 27.50 -57.73
CA LEU A 4 -26.49 26.56 -57.32
C LEU A 4 -26.86 26.89 -55.84
N THR A 5 -28.11 27.19 -55.46
CA THR A 5 -29.25 26.31 -55.06
C THR A 5 -29.12 25.55 -53.72
N THR A 6 -29.89 25.98 -52.71
CA THR A 6 -30.68 25.18 -51.73
C THR A 6 -31.77 24.35 -52.47
N PRO A 7 -32.58 23.41 -51.90
CA PRO A 7 -33.11 23.32 -50.51
C PRO A 7 -33.27 21.85 -49.98
N ALA A 8 -33.82 21.53 -48.80
CA ALA A 8 -35.25 21.46 -48.49
C ALA A 8 -35.51 21.07 -47.03
N SER A 9 -36.60 21.62 -46.50
CA SER A 9 -37.28 21.27 -45.26
C SER A 9 -38.20 20.05 -45.43
N CYS A 10 -38.37 19.24 -44.38
CA CYS A 10 -39.60 18.50 -44.15
C CYS A 10 -39.69 18.09 -42.67
N GLY A 11 -40.75 18.50 -41.99
CA GLY A 11 -41.04 18.09 -40.61
C GLY A 11 -41.96 16.87 -40.58
N LEU A 12 -41.90 16.12 -39.49
CA LEU A 12 -43.05 15.31 -39.06
C LEU A 12 -43.03 15.10 -37.54
N ARG A 13 -44.18 15.40 -36.95
CA ARG A 13 -44.58 15.18 -35.55
C ARG A 13 -44.56 13.69 -35.22
N LEU A 14 -44.24 13.30 -33.97
CA LEU A 14 -44.88 12.17 -33.30
C LEU A 14 -44.90 12.32 -31.76
N ARG A 15 -46.11 12.70 -31.30
CA ARG A 15 -46.87 12.35 -30.08
C ARG A 15 -46.15 11.94 -28.78
N LYS A 16 -46.41 12.74 -27.74
CA LYS A 16 -46.68 12.27 -26.37
C LYS A 16 -48.02 11.50 -26.33
N SER A 17 -48.07 10.37 -25.62
CA SER A 17 -49.32 9.79 -25.10
C SER A 17 -49.06 8.95 -23.84
N ASN A 18 -49.37 9.61 -22.72
CA ASN A 18 -49.94 9.23 -21.42
C ASN A 18 -50.07 7.78 -20.86
N PRO A 19 -50.23 7.69 -19.52
CA PRO A 19 -50.27 6.46 -18.71
C PRO A 19 -51.69 5.91 -18.46
N LEU A 20 -51.80 4.66 -18.01
CA LEU A 20 -52.99 4.03 -17.40
C LEU A 20 -52.49 3.10 -16.27
N ALA A 21 -52.76 3.40 -14.98
CA ALA A 21 -53.91 2.94 -14.17
C ALA A 21 -53.94 1.41 -13.97
N ALA A 22 -53.47 0.86 -12.84
CA ALA A 22 -54.13 0.72 -11.53
C ALA A 22 -55.21 -0.39 -11.48
N GLU A 23 -54.85 -1.55 -10.92
CA GLU A 23 -55.76 -2.43 -10.18
C GLU A 23 -55.01 -3.02 -8.99
N GLY A 24 -55.67 -3.01 -7.83
CA GLY A 24 -55.10 -3.35 -6.54
C GLY A 24 -55.23 -4.82 -6.16
N SER A 25 -54.48 -5.20 -5.13
CA SER A 25 -54.94 -6.15 -4.13
C SER A 25 -54.07 -6.03 -2.89
N SER A 26 -54.74 -5.68 -1.80
CA SER A 26 -54.32 -5.80 -0.42
C SER A 26 -53.68 -7.16 -0.11
N LEU A 27 -52.67 -7.19 0.76
CA LEU A 27 -52.54 -8.13 1.88
C LEU A 27 -51.29 -7.84 2.73
N GLY A 28 -51.51 -7.56 4.01
CA GLY A 28 -50.68 -8.11 5.10
C GLY A 28 -49.38 -7.40 5.49
N LEU A 29 -49.47 -6.20 6.08
CA LEU A 29 -48.47 -5.74 7.04
C LEU A 29 -48.60 -6.56 8.33
N THR A 30 -47.58 -7.35 8.67
CA THR A 30 -47.39 -7.88 10.03
C THR A 30 -45.99 -7.50 10.51
N ALA A 31 -45.96 -6.57 11.47
CA ALA A 31 -44.78 -6.22 12.23
C ALA A 31 -44.54 -7.25 13.35
N PRO A 32 -43.31 -7.71 13.62
CA PRO A 32 -43.01 -8.37 14.87
C PRO A 32 -42.82 -7.32 15.98
N ARG A 33 -43.59 -7.52 17.06
CA ARG A 33 -43.57 -6.77 18.31
C ARG A 33 -42.18 -6.75 18.95
N ALA A 34 -41.75 -5.56 19.34
CA ALA A 34 -40.67 -5.37 20.30
C ALA A 34 -41.14 -5.79 21.70
N THR A 35 -40.47 -6.77 22.30
CA THR A 35 -40.57 -7.08 23.73
C THR A 35 -39.46 -6.35 24.47
N CYS A 36 -39.87 -5.34 25.23
CA CYS A 36 -39.05 -4.60 26.17
C CYS A 36 -38.86 -5.46 27.44
N ALA A 37 -37.65 -5.99 27.63
CA ALA A 37 -37.26 -6.59 28.90
C ALA A 37 -36.57 -5.52 29.76
N ARG A 38 -37.30 -5.06 30.79
CA ARG A 38 -36.75 -4.27 31.89
C ARG A 38 -35.85 -5.15 32.73
N THR A 39 -34.58 -4.78 32.89
CA THR A 39 -33.78 -5.19 34.04
C THR A 39 -33.29 -3.94 34.75
N ALA A 40 -33.83 -3.76 35.95
CA ALA A 40 -33.36 -2.80 36.92
C ALA A 40 -32.06 -3.34 37.54
N TRP A 41 -31.02 -2.51 37.60
CA TRP A 41 -29.94 -2.67 38.56
C TRP A 41 -29.68 -1.32 39.23
N THR A 42 -29.64 -1.41 40.54
CA THR A 42 -29.65 -0.35 41.54
C THR A 42 -28.30 0.35 41.67
N ARG A 43 -28.38 1.65 41.97
CA ARG A 43 -27.29 2.47 42.53
C ARG A 43 -26.82 1.88 43.87
N GLN A 44 -25.51 1.89 44.09
CA GLN A 44 -24.95 2.16 45.42
C GLN A 44 -23.67 3.00 45.31
N GLU A 45 -23.66 4.10 46.07
CA GLU A 45 -22.55 5.00 46.33
C GLU A 45 -21.59 4.41 47.39
N GLY A 46 -20.35 4.91 47.43
CA GLY A 46 -19.44 4.78 48.58
C GLY A 46 -17.96 4.65 48.20
N GLN A 47 -17.23 5.75 48.01
CA GLN A 47 -16.30 6.34 49.00
C GLN A 47 -15.05 5.50 49.37
N ARG A 48 -13.86 5.89 48.86
CA ARG A 48 -12.74 6.56 49.59
C ARG A 48 -11.37 6.34 48.93
N ARG A 49 -10.64 7.45 48.80
CA ARG A 49 -9.19 7.53 48.57
C ARG A 49 -8.41 7.16 49.84
N PRO A 50 -7.11 6.88 49.72
CA PRO A 50 -6.17 7.77 50.40
C PRO A 50 -5.01 8.27 49.50
N GLN A 51 -4.60 9.50 49.78
CA GLN A 51 -3.32 10.11 49.41
C GLN A 51 -2.22 9.69 50.40
N LEU A 52 -0.96 9.75 49.94
CA LEU A 52 0.33 10.04 50.61
C LEU A 52 1.41 9.32 49.77
N ALA A 53 2.63 9.80 49.50
CA ALA A 53 3.33 11.06 49.70
C ALA A 53 4.57 11.02 48.76
N HIS A 54 5.15 12.17 48.47
CA HIS A 54 6.42 12.32 47.76
C HIS A 54 7.60 11.64 48.46
N THR A 55 8.48 10.99 47.71
CA THR A 55 9.94 11.04 47.94
C THR A 55 10.71 10.91 46.63
N ARG A 56 11.62 11.87 46.41
CA ARG A 56 12.66 11.89 45.38
C ARG A 56 13.69 10.78 45.66
N GLY A 57 14.23 10.16 44.60
CA GLY A 57 15.37 9.27 44.70
C GLY A 57 15.65 8.48 43.42
N SER A 58 16.47 9.04 42.54
CA SER A 58 17.38 8.28 41.65
C SER A 58 18.81 8.59 42.13
N PRO A 59 19.87 7.87 41.74
CA PRO A 59 19.94 6.72 40.81
C PRO A 59 20.74 5.54 41.38
N LEU A 60 20.64 4.34 40.82
CA LEU A 60 21.72 3.35 40.93
C LEU A 60 21.74 2.40 39.74
N HIS A 61 22.92 2.37 39.13
CA HIS A 61 23.36 1.47 38.07
C HIS A 61 23.09 -0.01 38.39
N ILE A 62 22.55 -0.74 37.43
CA ILE A 62 22.72 -2.19 37.35
C ILE A 62 23.48 -2.50 36.07
N ARG A 63 24.79 -2.72 36.24
CA ARG A 63 25.65 -3.46 35.31
C ARG A 63 25.26 -4.93 35.40
N CYS A 64 24.78 -5.53 34.31
CA CYS A 64 24.82 -6.98 34.14
C CYS A 64 26.04 -7.33 33.28
N LEU A 65 27.08 -7.82 33.96
CA LEU A 65 28.20 -8.57 33.39
C LEU A 65 27.95 -10.05 33.70
N ALA A 66 27.63 -10.82 32.67
CA ALA A 66 27.83 -12.26 32.56
C ALA A 66 27.75 -12.53 31.06
N GLY A 67 28.66 -13.22 30.40
CA GLY A 67 29.67 -14.16 30.81
C GLY A 67 29.92 -14.96 29.54
N VAL A 68 31.12 -14.85 28.99
CA VAL A 68 31.52 -15.47 27.74
C VAL A 68 31.44 -17.00 27.89
N VAL A 69 30.61 -17.64 27.07
CA VAL A 69 30.82 -19.04 26.68
C VAL A 69 31.01 -19.03 25.17
N ALA A 70 32.27 -19.18 24.78
CA ALA A 70 32.67 -19.38 23.40
C ALA A 70 32.49 -20.87 23.05
N THR A 71 31.61 -21.15 22.10
CA THR A 71 31.65 -22.40 21.32
C THR A 71 31.52 -22.03 19.86
N GLY A 72 32.52 -22.46 19.08
CA GLY A 72 32.76 -22.02 17.71
C GLY A 72 31.62 -22.33 16.75
N ALA A 73 31.25 -21.33 15.97
CA ALA A 73 30.58 -21.48 14.69
C ALA A 73 31.38 -20.69 13.66
N ARG A 74 31.74 -21.35 12.55
CA ARG A 74 32.46 -20.76 11.41
C ARG A 74 31.71 -19.52 10.95
N GLY A 75 32.38 -18.37 11.01
CA GLY A 75 31.78 -17.09 10.69
C GLY A 75 31.45 -16.97 9.21
N HIS A 76 30.17 -17.06 8.86
CA HIS A 76 29.66 -16.28 7.76
C HIS A 76 29.78 -14.81 8.15
N ARG A 77 30.58 -14.04 7.40
CA ARG A 77 30.57 -12.57 7.49
C ARG A 77 29.14 -12.14 7.17
N ARG A 78 28.33 -11.80 8.19
CA ARG A 78 27.03 -11.16 7.98
C ARG A 78 27.27 -9.91 7.14
N ALA A 79 26.70 -9.88 5.95
CA ALA A 79 26.67 -8.67 5.15
C ALA A 79 26.00 -7.58 6.00
N ARG A 80 26.71 -6.48 6.25
CA ARG A 80 26.17 -5.41 7.07
C ARG A 80 25.08 -4.69 6.26
N PRO A 81 23.90 -4.42 6.84
CA PRO A 81 22.94 -3.55 6.18
C PRO A 81 23.61 -2.21 5.92
N PRO A 82 23.29 -1.57 4.78
CA PRO A 82 24.06 -0.43 4.36
C PRO A 82 23.82 0.79 5.30
N PRO A 83 24.70 1.82 5.24
CA PRO A 83 24.69 2.92 6.21
C PRO A 83 23.38 3.70 6.25
N ARG A 84 23.15 4.46 7.33
CA ARG A 84 21.89 5.20 7.63
C ARG A 84 21.42 6.16 6.52
N ASP A 85 22.29 6.57 5.59
CA ASP A 85 22.06 7.72 4.71
C ASP A 85 21.82 7.39 3.23
N LEU A 86 21.51 6.14 2.87
CA LEU A 86 21.23 5.79 1.47
C LEU A 86 19.94 6.36 0.91
N ALA A 87 18.89 6.44 1.72
CA ALA A 87 17.60 6.99 1.28
C ALA A 87 17.71 8.47 0.89
N PRO A 88 18.38 9.34 1.68
CA PRO A 88 18.74 10.68 1.22
C PRO A 88 19.63 10.68 -0.02
N VAL A 89 20.53 9.72 -0.23
CA VAL A 89 21.47 9.75 -1.36
C VAL A 89 20.79 9.41 -2.70
N LEU A 90 19.82 8.49 -2.71
CA LEU A 90 19.06 8.17 -3.93
C LEU A 90 18.01 9.25 -4.27
N PHE A 91 17.49 9.97 -3.26
CA PHE A 91 16.36 10.90 -3.42
C PHE A 91 16.68 12.39 -3.15
N ARG A 92 17.87 12.78 -2.67
CA ARG A 92 18.22 14.21 -2.50
C ARG A 92 18.57 14.88 -3.81
N ALA A 93 17.99 16.07 -3.96
CA ALA A 93 18.50 17.17 -4.76
C ALA A 93 20.00 17.39 -4.52
N SER A 94 20.74 17.42 -5.62
CA SER A 94 22.03 18.05 -5.87
C SER A 94 22.90 18.43 -4.66
N VAL A 95 24.02 17.73 -4.47
CA VAL A 95 25.24 18.39 -3.97
C VAL A 95 26.03 18.82 -5.22
N PRO A 96 26.27 20.13 -5.45
CA PRO A 96 26.94 20.57 -6.67
C PRO A 96 28.44 20.27 -6.61
N GLY A 97 28.90 19.38 -7.47
CA GLY A 97 30.29 19.28 -7.94
C GLY A 97 30.38 19.71 -9.41
N PRO A 98 31.53 20.21 -9.88
CA PRO A 98 31.65 20.85 -11.17
C PRO A 98 31.79 19.81 -12.29
N GLN A 99 30.66 19.37 -12.82
CA GLN A 99 30.39 18.82 -14.15
C GLN A 99 28.88 18.61 -14.19
N SER A 100 28.17 19.13 -15.22
CA SER A 100 26.69 19.22 -15.27
C SER A 100 26.00 18.02 -14.61
N PRO A 101 25.20 18.23 -13.54
CA PRO A 101 24.62 17.12 -12.81
C PRO A 101 23.64 16.38 -13.71
N ALA A 102 23.80 15.06 -13.81
CA ALA A 102 22.74 14.20 -14.34
C ALA A 102 21.44 14.50 -13.59
N PRO A 103 20.28 14.57 -14.26
CA PRO A 103 19.02 14.86 -13.59
C PRO A 103 18.76 13.78 -12.52
N THR A 104 18.43 14.22 -11.30
CA THR A 104 18.01 13.30 -10.23
C THR A 104 16.81 12.47 -10.68
N LEU A 105 16.65 11.26 -10.13
CA LEU A 105 15.53 10.36 -10.43
C LEU A 105 14.16 11.07 -10.38
N LEU A 106 13.99 11.98 -9.42
CA LEU A 106 12.80 12.81 -9.25
C LEU A 106 12.57 13.79 -10.38
N ALA A 107 13.64 14.42 -10.87
CA ALA A 107 13.57 15.33 -12.00
C ALA A 107 13.13 14.59 -13.28
N ILE A 108 13.57 13.34 -13.44
CA ILE A 108 13.17 12.47 -14.57
C ILE A 108 11.67 12.19 -14.51
N ILE A 109 11.17 11.68 -13.38
CA ILE A 109 9.74 11.34 -13.23
C ILE A 109 8.85 12.58 -13.36
N ARG A 110 9.25 13.71 -12.76
CA ARG A 110 8.49 14.97 -12.85
C ARG A 110 8.41 15.54 -14.25
N LYS A 111 9.54 15.54 -14.95
CA LYS A 111 9.58 15.96 -16.35
C LYS A 111 8.65 15.07 -17.18
N ALA A 112 8.77 13.75 -17.02
CA ALA A 112 7.98 12.79 -17.77
C ALA A 112 6.47 12.89 -17.44
N LEU A 113 6.06 13.25 -16.22
CA LEU A 113 4.66 13.54 -15.89
C LEU A 113 4.07 14.63 -16.79
N SER A 114 4.84 15.68 -17.10
CA SER A 114 4.41 16.82 -17.93
C SER A 114 4.47 16.59 -19.44
N GLU A 115 5.22 15.59 -19.89
CA GLU A 115 5.48 15.32 -21.31
C GLU A 115 4.55 14.20 -21.86
N GLU A 116 4.61 14.01 -23.19
CA GLU A 116 4.06 12.84 -23.86
C GLU A 116 4.92 11.60 -23.53
N LYS A 117 4.29 10.43 -23.41
CA LYS A 117 4.91 9.19 -22.96
C LYS A 117 4.66 8.09 -23.98
N ARG A 118 5.62 7.19 -24.18
CA ARG A 118 5.42 5.96 -24.95
C ARG A 118 4.86 4.89 -24.02
N VAL A 119 3.58 4.59 -24.20
CA VAL A 119 2.86 3.62 -23.37
C VAL A 119 2.79 2.27 -24.07
N SER A 120 3.16 1.21 -23.37
CA SER A 120 3.01 -0.19 -23.77
C SER A 120 2.19 -0.93 -22.72
N THR A 121 1.72 -2.14 -23.06
CA THR A 121 0.97 -3.01 -22.15
C THR A 121 1.78 -4.27 -21.81
N LYS A 122 1.68 -4.74 -20.57
CA LYS A 122 2.28 -5.99 -20.07
C LYS A 122 1.26 -7.14 -20.16
N THR A 123 0.67 -7.57 -19.04
CA THR A 123 -0.19 -8.77 -18.98
C THR A 123 -1.65 -8.51 -19.37
N SER A 124 -2.09 -7.26 -19.35
CA SER A 124 -3.46 -6.87 -19.71
C SER A 124 -3.51 -5.44 -20.27
N ALA A 125 -4.65 -5.07 -20.84
CA ALA A 125 -4.88 -3.71 -21.35
C ALA A 125 -4.82 -2.61 -20.26
N ALA A 126 -4.89 -2.98 -18.98
CA ALA A 126 -4.78 -2.06 -17.85
C ALA A 126 -3.45 -2.17 -17.09
N ASP A 127 -2.57 -3.08 -17.52
CA ASP A 127 -1.24 -3.30 -16.97
C ASP A 127 -0.24 -2.59 -17.88
N LEU A 128 0.06 -1.33 -17.56
CA LEU A 128 0.78 -0.40 -18.42
C LEU A 128 2.25 -0.29 -18.02
N VAL A 129 3.10 0.06 -18.99
CA VAL A 129 4.50 0.41 -18.79
C VAL A 129 4.87 1.57 -19.70
N THR A 130 5.80 2.41 -19.26
CA THR A 130 6.37 3.48 -20.09
C THR A 130 7.89 3.34 -20.21
N GLU A 131 8.49 4.07 -21.13
CA GLU A 131 9.95 4.21 -21.21
C GLU A 131 10.57 4.77 -19.93
N THR A 132 9.78 5.50 -19.13
CA THR A 132 10.24 6.08 -17.87
C THR A 132 10.43 5.02 -16.81
N ASP A 133 9.56 4.01 -16.74
CA ASP A 133 9.66 2.88 -15.80
C ASP A 133 11.00 2.15 -15.99
N HIS A 134 11.33 1.79 -17.24
CA HIS A 134 12.60 1.15 -17.59
C HIS A 134 13.83 2.02 -17.28
N LEU A 135 13.75 3.32 -17.58
CA LEU A 135 14.85 4.25 -17.32
C LEU A 135 15.12 4.40 -15.81
N VAL A 136 14.06 4.55 -15.02
CA VAL A 136 14.13 4.72 -13.57
C VAL A 136 14.66 3.45 -12.91
N GLU A 137 14.18 2.26 -13.31
CA GLU A 137 14.69 0.99 -12.81
C GLU A 137 16.18 0.82 -13.13
N GLY A 138 16.57 1.08 -14.39
CA GLY A 138 17.95 0.95 -14.83
C GLY A 138 18.91 1.86 -14.05
N LEU A 139 18.50 3.09 -13.73
CA LEU A 139 19.28 4.02 -12.91
C LEU A 139 19.42 3.53 -11.47
N ILE A 140 18.32 3.07 -10.84
CA ILE A 140 18.35 2.56 -9.46
C ILE A 140 19.25 1.33 -9.37
N ILE A 141 19.07 0.36 -10.25
CA ILE A 141 19.85 -0.87 -10.25
C ILE A 141 21.33 -0.57 -10.49
N SER A 142 21.66 0.25 -11.49
CA SER A 142 23.06 0.56 -11.83
C SER A 142 23.81 1.22 -10.67
N GLU A 143 23.22 2.24 -10.05
CA GLU A 143 23.80 2.95 -8.90
C GLU A 143 24.00 2.02 -7.69
N LEU A 144 23.01 1.17 -7.41
CA LEU A 144 23.07 0.22 -6.30
C LEU A 144 24.05 -0.92 -6.56
N GLN A 145 24.14 -1.40 -7.81
CA GLN A 145 25.05 -2.45 -8.22
C GLN A 145 26.51 -1.96 -8.20
N GLU A 146 26.78 -0.72 -8.60
CA GLU A 146 28.12 -0.12 -8.52
C GLU A 146 28.62 -0.04 -7.07
N ARG A 147 27.73 0.38 -6.15
CA ARG A 147 28.06 0.54 -4.73
C ARG A 147 28.05 -0.77 -3.95
N PHE A 148 27.21 -1.72 -4.36
CA PHE A 148 27.00 -3.00 -3.69
C PHE A 148 26.99 -4.16 -4.69
N PRO A 149 28.14 -4.48 -5.33
CA PRO A 149 28.21 -5.42 -6.45
C PRO A 149 27.86 -6.87 -6.11
N SER A 150 27.76 -7.21 -4.82
CA SER A 150 27.37 -8.55 -4.34
C SER A 150 25.89 -8.66 -3.96
N HIS A 151 25.14 -7.54 -3.95
CA HIS A 151 23.73 -7.55 -3.62
C HIS A 151 22.90 -8.09 -4.79
N ARG A 152 21.71 -8.60 -4.49
CA ARG A 152 20.74 -9.10 -5.46
C ARG A 152 19.63 -8.07 -5.67
N PHE A 153 18.84 -8.29 -6.72
CA PHE A 153 17.73 -7.43 -7.10
C PHE A 153 16.50 -8.28 -7.42
N ILE A 154 15.34 -7.79 -6.98
CA ILE A 154 14.01 -8.16 -7.47
C ILE A 154 13.38 -6.83 -7.89
N ALA A 155 13.10 -6.65 -9.17
CA ALA A 155 12.58 -5.39 -9.68
C ALA A 155 11.50 -5.67 -10.72
N GLU A 156 10.46 -4.85 -10.76
CA GLU A 156 9.24 -5.08 -11.56
C GLU A 156 9.54 -5.29 -13.05
N GLU A 157 10.26 -4.37 -13.67
CA GLU A 157 10.47 -4.42 -15.13
C GLU A 157 11.48 -5.49 -15.51
N SER A 158 12.47 -5.73 -14.65
CA SER A 158 13.39 -6.86 -14.77
C SER A 158 12.64 -8.20 -14.67
N ALA A 159 11.67 -8.31 -13.76
CA ALA A 159 10.82 -9.50 -13.62
C ALA A 159 9.93 -9.69 -14.85
N ALA A 160 9.33 -8.61 -15.37
CA ALA A 160 8.58 -8.65 -16.63
C ALA A 160 9.45 -9.06 -17.83
N ALA A 161 10.76 -8.77 -17.80
CA ALA A 161 11.75 -9.21 -18.78
C ALA A 161 12.29 -10.65 -18.54
N GLY A 162 11.75 -11.38 -17.56
CA GLY A 162 12.09 -12.79 -17.29
C GLY A 162 13.12 -13.03 -16.18
N ALA A 163 13.47 -12.00 -15.40
CA ALA A 163 14.27 -12.20 -14.20
C ALA A 163 13.46 -12.93 -13.12
N LYS A 164 14.10 -13.88 -12.43
CA LYS A 164 13.45 -14.68 -11.39
C LYS A 164 13.16 -13.85 -10.13
N CYS A 165 11.93 -13.92 -9.64
CA CYS A 165 11.51 -13.30 -8.38
C CYS A 165 11.69 -14.26 -7.19
N VAL A 166 12.94 -14.56 -6.82
CA VAL A 166 13.23 -15.45 -5.69
C VAL A 166 14.00 -14.69 -4.61
N LEU A 167 13.37 -14.53 -3.45
CA LEU A 167 13.99 -13.90 -2.29
C LEU A 167 14.89 -14.91 -1.56
N THR A 168 16.20 -14.70 -1.67
CA THR A 168 17.23 -15.52 -0.99
C THR A 168 17.70 -14.88 0.32
N PRO A 169 18.49 -15.59 1.15
CA PRO A 169 19.12 -14.98 2.33
C PRO A 169 20.10 -13.84 2.00
N SER A 170 20.62 -13.76 0.77
CA SER A 170 21.53 -12.68 0.38
C SER A 170 20.86 -11.30 0.45
N PRO A 171 21.63 -10.23 0.74
CA PRO A 171 21.15 -8.87 0.65
C PRO A 171 20.47 -8.60 -0.69
N THR A 172 19.18 -8.23 -0.65
CA THR A 172 18.35 -8.10 -1.85
C THR A 172 17.62 -6.76 -1.82
N TRP A 173 17.77 -5.98 -2.88
CA TRP A 173 16.97 -4.79 -3.15
C TRP A 173 15.70 -5.20 -3.87
N ILE A 174 14.56 -4.72 -3.40
CA ILE A 174 13.24 -5.00 -3.98
C ILE A 174 12.67 -3.66 -4.46
N VAL A 175 12.52 -3.49 -5.77
CA VAL A 175 12.32 -2.17 -6.39
C VAL A 175 11.05 -2.16 -7.24
N ASP A 176 10.22 -1.15 -7.01
CA ASP A 176 9.20 -0.70 -7.94
C ASP A 176 9.63 0.70 -8.45
N PRO A 177 10.00 0.83 -9.73
CA PRO A 177 10.46 2.09 -10.27
C PRO A 177 9.36 3.15 -10.32
N ILE A 178 8.11 2.78 -10.61
CA ILE A 178 6.96 3.69 -10.71
C ILE A 178 5.69 2.92 -10.30
N ASP A 179 5.38 2.92 -9.01
CA ASP A 179 4.09 2.43 -8.55
C ASP A 179 3.00 3.42 -8.96
N GLY A 180 1.94 2.89 -9.57
CA GLY A 180 0.88 3.65 -10.18
C GLY A 180 1.19 4.09 -11.62
N THR A 181 1.78 3.23 -12.44
CA THR A 181 2.04 3.54 -13.87
C THR A 181 0.77 3.98 -14.61
N CYS A 182 -0.40 3.42 -14.30
CA CYS A 182 -1.68 3.90 -14.87
C CYS A 182 -1.95 5.37 -14.49
N ASN A 183 -1.74 5.73 -13.22
CA ASN A 183 -1.83 7.12 -12.78
C ASN A 183 -0.80 8.01 -13.49
N PHE A 184 0.44 7.53 -13.63
CA PHE A 184 1.50 8.24 -14.33
C PHE A 184 1.16 8.53 -15.80
N VAL A 185 0.61 7.55 -16.52
CA VAL A 185 0.12 7.70 -17.90
C VAL A 185 -0.97 8.77 -17.98
N HIS A 186 -1.93 8.74 -17.06
CA HIS A 186 -3.06 9.67 -17.02
C HIS A 186 -2.76 11.01 -16.30
N ARG A 187 -1.54 11.21 -15.82
CA ARG A 187 -1.13 12.37 -14.98
C ARG A 187 -1.96 12.52 -13.71
N PHE A 188 -2.53 11.43 -13.20
CA PHE A 188 -3.21 11.41 -11.91
C PHE A 188 -2.15 11.54 -10.80
N PRO A 189 -2.33 12.41 -9.79
CA PRO A 189 -1.23 12.87 -8.96
C PRO A 189 -0.81 11.89 -7.85
N THR A 190 -0.96 10.59 -8.05
CA THR A 190 -0.64 9.54 -7.08
C THR A 190 0.33 8.55 -7.72
N VAL A 191 1.62 8.85 -7.62
CA VAL A 191 2.71 8.08 -8.25
C VAL A 191 3.89 8.03 -7.29
N ALA A 192 4.50 6.86 -7.13
CA ALA A 192 5.60 6.68 -6.21
C ALA A 192 6.77 5.86 -6.77
N VAL A 193 7.92 5.99 -6.12
CA VAL A 193 9.06 5.07 -6.26
C VAL A 193 9.18 4.29 -4.96
N SER A 194 9.30 2.97 -5.01
CA SER A 194 9.42 2.11 -3.84
C SER A 194 10.71 1.30 -3.86
N ILE A 195 11.46 1.34 -2.76
CA ILE A 195 12.71 0.58 -2.58
C ILE A 195 12.67 -0.08 -1.20
N GLY A 196 12.50 -1.40 -1.20
CA GLY A 196 12.67 -2.27 -0.05
C GLY A 196 14.06 -2.90 -0.03
N PHE A 197 14.52 -3.26 1.17
CA PHE A 197 15.78 -4.00 1.33
C PHE A 197 15.62 -5.14 2.33
N ALA A 198 16.05 -6.33 1.92
CA ALA A 198 15.98 -7.55 2.70
C ALA A 198 17.37 -8.15 2.93
N VAL A 199 17.57 -8.76 4.10
CA VAL A 199 18.75 -9.57 4.46
C VAL A 199 18.25 -10.79 5.23
N ASP A 200 18.79 -11.97 4.96
CA ASP A 200 18.34 -13.23 5.58
C ASP A 200 16.82 -13.46 5.38
N GLN A 201 16.29 -13.03 4.23
CA GLN A 201 14.85 -13.04 3.89
C GLN A 201 13.97 -12.19 4.81
N GLU A 202 14.57 -11.33 5.64
CA GLU A 202 13.89 -10.39 6.53
C GLU A 202 14.00 -8.96 6.00
N LEU A 203 12.89 -8.23 6.01
CA LEU A 203 12.85 -6.83 5.57
C LEU A 203 13.51 -5.92 6.61
N GLU A 204 14.54 -5.17 6.20
CA GLU A 204 15.36 -4.33 7.08
C GLU A 204 14.98 -2.85 7.03
N PHE A 205 14.76 -2.31 5.83
CA PHE A 205 14.30 -0.95 5.63
C PHE A 205 13.46 -0.81 4.35
N GLY A 206 12.66 0.25 4.32
CA GLY A 206 11.83 0.63 3.20
C GLY A 206 11.90 2.14 2.97
N VAL A 207 11.87 2.52 1.69
CA VAL A 207 11.79 3.90 1.24
C VAL A 207 10.69 3.99 0.19
N ILE A 208 9.73 4.89 0.38
CA ILE A 208 8.69 5.19 -0.61
C ILE A 208 8.69 6.70 -0.82
N TYR A 209 8.81 7.14 -2.07
CA TYR A 209 8.77 8.55 -2.40
C TYR A 209 7.56 8.90 -3.25
N HIS A 210 6.69 9.76 -2.74
CA HIS A 210 5.55 10.30 -3.48
C HIS A 210 6.01 11.43 -4.42
N CYS A 211 6.02 11.16 -5.72
CA CYS A 211 6.70 11.99 -6.72
C CYS A 211 6.11 13.40 -6.88
N THR A 212 4.79 13.50 -6.78
CA THR A 212 4.02 14.74 -6.96
C THR A 212 3.94 15.57 -5.67
N GLU A 213 3.66 14.95 -4.51
CA GLU A 213 3.54 15.63 -3.21
C GLU A 213 4.86 15.81 -2.44
N GLU A 214 6.00 15.32 -2.95
CA GLU A 214 7.31 15.43 -2.27
C GLU A 214 7.32 14.84 -0.86
N ARG A 215 6.64 13.71 -0.68
CA ARG A 215 6.61 12.98 0.59
C ARG A 215 7.57 11.80 0.54
N LEU A 216 8.63 11.88 1.33
CA LEU A 216 9.60 10.81 1.53
C LEU A 216 9.23 10.00 2.78
N TYR A 217 8.62 8.83 2.57
CA TYR A 217 8.34 7.85 3.59
C TYR A 217 9.56 6.94 3.78
N THR A 218 9.95 6.71 5.02
CA THR A 218 11.08 5.84 5.38
C THR A 218 10.73 5.02 6.61
N GLY A 219 11.22 3.79 6.65
CA GLY A 219 11.11 2.92 7.81
C GLY A 219 12.34 2.04 7.91
N ARG A 220 12.83 1.80 9.12
CA ARG A 220 13.95 0.86 9.36
C ARG A 220 13.66 0.07 10.62
N ARG A 221 13.86 -1.24 10.54
CA ARG A 221 13.58 -2.19 11.62
C ARG A 221 14.17 -1.73 12.96
N GLY A 222 13.31 -1.56 13.96
CA GLY A 222 13.64 -1.10 15.31
C GLY A 222 14.04 0.38 15.41
N ARG A 223 13.68 1.23 14.45
CA ARG A 223 14.06 2.65 14.40
C ARG A 223 12.88 3.61 14.22
N GLY A 224 11.68 3.09 13.96
CA GLY A 224 10.50 3.87 13.64
C GLY A 224 10.37 4.18 12.15
N ALA A 225 9.17 4.67 11.80
CA ALA A 225 8.84 5.15 10.48
C ALA A 225 8.64 6.67 10.47
N PHE A 226 8.94 7.30 9.34
CA PHE A 226 8.92 8.75 9.18
C PHE A 226 8.41 9.15 7.80
N CYS A 227 7.72 10.29 7.70
CA CYS A 227 7.46 11.01 6.46
C CYS A 227 8.07 12.41 6.57
N ASN A 228 9.01 12.76 5.68
CA ASN A 228 9.73 14.05 5.71
C ASN A 228 10.31 14.38 7.10
N GLY A 229 10.84 13.37 7.80
CA GLY A 229 11.42 13.48 9.14
C GLY A 229 10.41 13.50 10.30
N GLN A 230 9.11 13.57 10.02
CA GLN A 230 8.07 13.47 11.05
C GLN A 230 7.73 12.00 11.31
N ARG A 231 7.72 11.60 12.58
CA ARG A 231 7.41 10.21 12.97
C ARG A 231 5.97 9.86 12.60
N LEU A 232 5.79 8.68 12.02
CA LEU A 232 4.49 8.12 11.67
C LEU A 232 3.95 7.26 12.82
N GLN A 233 2.63 7.19 12.89
CA GLN A 233 1.87 6.35 13.81
C GLN A 233 0.56 5.96 13.13
N VAL A 234 0.25 4.67 13.10
CA VAL A 234 -1.04 4.18 12.60
C VAL A 234 -2.21 4.62 13.49
N SER A 235 -3.43 4.59 12.96
CA SER A 235 -4.63 4.75 13.78
C SER A 235 -4.82 3.53 14.70
N GLY A 236 -5.51 3.74 15.82
CA GLY A 236 -5.86 2.69 16.78
C GLY A 236 -7.29 2.15 16.61
N GLU A 237 -7.93 2.38 15.46
CA GLU A 237 -9.33 1.99 15.25
C GLU A 237 -9.47 0.46 15.19
N THR A 238 -10.48 -0.04 15.89
CA THR A 238 -10.80 -1.48 16.01
C THR A 238 -12.21 -1.79 15.55
N ASP A 239 -13.07 -0.78 15.45
CA ASP A 239 -14.45 -0.89 15.02
C ASP A 239 -14.53 -0.65 13.51
N ILE A 240 -14.77 -1.72 12.73
CA ILE A 240 -14.88 -1.64 11.27
C ILE A 240 -15.95 -0.62 10.85
N SER A 241 -16.98 -0.39 11.65
CA SER A 241 -18.03 0.57 11.31
C SER A 241 -17.53 2.02 11.27
N LYS A 242 -16.32 2.27 11.78
CA LYS A 242 -15.66 3.59 11.79
C LYS A 242 -14.44 3.67 10.87
N ALA A 243 -14.11 2.57 10.20
CA ALA A 243 -12.87 2.43 9.44
C ALA A 243 -12.97 2.97 8.01
N LEU A 244 -11.91 3.67 7.57
CA LEU A 244 -11.62 3.94 6.17
C LEU A 244 -10.68 2.85 5.63
N VAL A 245 -11.14 2.09 4.64
CA VAL A 245 -10.38 0.98 4.04
C VAL A 245 -9.88 1.37 2.65
N LEU A 246 -8.60 1.11 2.37
CA LEU A 246 -8.02 1.29 1.04
C LEU A 246 -7.86 -0.07 0.35
N THR A 247 -7.96 -0.09 -0.97
CA THR A 247 -7.75 -1.28 -1.80
C THR A 247 -7.45 -0.89 -3.24
N GLU A 248 -7.02 -1.85 -4.05
CA GLU A 248 -6.79 -1.68 -5.49
C GLU A 248 -7.33 -2.88 -6.27
N ILE A 249 -7.68 -2.67 -7.54
CA ILE A 249 -8.35 -3.67 -8.40
C ILE A 249 -7.39 -4.81 -8.80
N GLY A 250 -6.07 -4.57 -8.77
CA GLY A 250 -5.03 -5.44 -9.34
C GLY A 250 -4.97 -5.32 -10.88
N PRO A 251 -4.09 -6.07 -11.57
CA PRO A 251 -3.86 -5.91 -13.01
C PRO A 251 -4.79 -6.74 -13.91
N ARG A 252 -5.32 -7.88 -13.43
CA ARG A 252 -6.23 -8.74 -14.23
C ARG A 252 -7.60 -8.09 -14.45
N ARG A 253 -8.16 -8.29 -15.65
CA ARG A 253 -9.45 -7.71 -16.08
C ARG A 253 -10.46 -8.76 -16.54
N ASP A 254 -10.24 -10.03 -16.24
CA ASP A 254 -11.21 -11.07 -16.56
C ASP A 254 -12.49 -10.92 -15.69
N PRO A 255 -13.67 -11.27 -16.22
CA PRO A 255 -14.94 -11.06 -15.51
C PRO A 255 -15.04 -11.74 -14.14
N ALA A 256 -14.39 -12.90 -13.95
CA ALA A 256 -14.45 -13.63 -12.69
C ALA A 256 -13.66 -12.92 -11.59
N THR A 257 -12.44 -12.46 -11.91
CA THR A 257 -11.62 -11.64 -11.01
C THR A 257 -12.32 -10.34 -10.63
N LEU A 258 -12.89 -9.61 -11.61
CA LEU A 258 -13.60 -8.35 -11.35
C LEU A 258 -14.82 -8.54 -10.45
N LYS A 259 -15.59 -9.62 -10.67
CA LYS A 259 -16.74 -9.95 -9.83
C LYS A 259 -16.33 -10.21 -8.38
N LEU A 260 -15.23 -10.93 -8.15
CA LEU A 260 -14.72 -11.19 -6.80
C LEU A 260 -14.19 -9.91 -6.13
N PHE A 261 -13.46 -9.07 -6.87
CA PHE A 261 -13.00 -7.78 -6.36
C PHE A 261 -14.18 -6.90 -5.88
N LEU A 262 -15.20 -6.73 -6.73
CA LEU A 262 -16.38 -5.93 -6.39
C LEU A 262 -17.16 -6.57 -5.22
N SER A 263 -17.27 -7.89 -5.16
CA SER A 263 -17.92 -8.60 -4.05
C SER A 263 -17.18 -8.39 -2.72
N ASN A 264 -15.84 -8.37 -2.73
CA ASN A 264 -15.05 -8.08 -1.54
C ASN A 264 -15.29 -6.66 -1.03
N MET A 265 -15.36 -5.68 -1.94
CA MET A 265 -15.69 -4.30 -1.59
C MET A 265 -17.11 -4.18 -1.02
N GLU A 266 -18.08 -4.84 -1.65
CA GLU A 266 -19.47 -4.93 -1.19
C GLU A 266 -19.55 -5.50 0.24
N ARG A 267 -18.83 -6.60 0.51
CA ARG A 267 -18.79 -7.25 1.84
C ARG A 267 -18.32 -6.30 2.94
N LEU A 268 -17.28 -5.51 2.68
CA LEU A 268 -16.76 -4.54 3.65
C LEU A 268 -17.73 -3.38 3.90
N LEU A 269 -18.39 -2.89 2.86
CA LEU A 269 -19.43 -1.87 2.99
C LEU A 269 -20.67 -2.41 3.73
N HIS A 270 -21.04 -3.67 3.49
CA HIS A 270 -22.08 -4.35 4.25
C HIS A 270 -21.71 -4.55 5.73
N ALA A 271 -20.43 -4.78 6.01
CA ALA A 271 -19.85 -4.78 7.37
C ALA A 271 -19.75 -3.38 7.98
N LYS A 272 -20.29 -2.35 7.31
CA LYS A 272 -20.44 -0.97 7.77
C LYS A 272 -19.19 -0.11 7.76
N ALA A 273 -18.13 -0.52 7.05
CA ALA A 273 -16.97 0.36 6.82
C ALA A 273 -17.43 1.77 6.37
N HIS A 274 -16.86 2.82 6.98
CA HIS A 274 -17.20 4.21 6.67
C HIS A 274 -17.02 4.52 5.19
N GLY A 275 -16.02 3.90 4.56
CA GLY A 275 -15.87 3.97 3.12
C GLY A 275 -14.68 3.17 2.62
N VAL A 276 -14.63 3.06 1.30
CA VAL A 276 -13.51 2.48 0.57
C VAL A 276 -12.85 3.56 -0.29
N ARG A 277 -11.52 3.49 -0.46
CA ARG A 277 -10.74 4.32 -1.38
C ARG A 277 -9.89 3.45 -2.28
N VAL A 278 -9.77 3.87 -3.53
CA VAL A 278 -8.95 3.26 -4.58
C VAL A 278 -8.22 4.42 -5.25
N ILE A 279 -6.91 4.50 -5.08
CA ILE A 279 -6.10 5.67 -5.47
C ILE A 279 -5.12 5.35 -6.60
N GLY A 280 -5.01 4.08 -7.01
CA GLY A 280 -4.21 3.63 -8.15
C GLY A 280 -2.71 3.47 -7.85
N SER A 281 -2.32 3.37 -6.57
CA SER A 281 -0.94 3.10 -6.13
C SER A 281 -0.98 2.37 -4.79
N SER A 282 -0.50 1.12 -4.79
CA SER A 282 -0.54 0.25 -3.63
C SER A 282 0.38 0.76 -2.52
N THR A 283 1.57 1.24 -2.89
CA THR A 283 2.60 1.73 -1.97
C THR A 283 2.13 2.99 -1.25
N LEU A 284 1.48 3.92 -1.95
CA LEU A 284 0.95 5.15 -1.35
C LEU A 284 -0.28 4.90 -0.50
N ALA A 285 -1.13 3.95 -0.89
CA ALA A 285 -2.25 3.53 -0.06
C ALA A 285 -1.78 2.95 1.28
N LEU A 286 -0.73 2.11 1.26
CA LEU A 286 -0.08 1.59 2.45
C LEU A 286 0.62 2.67 3.28
N CYS A 287 1.20 3.71 2.64
CA CYS A 287 1.75 4.87 3.35
C CYS A 287 0.66 5.70 4.06
N HIS A 288 -0.52 5.85 3.46
CA HIS A 288 -1.67 6.50 4.13
C HIS A 288 -2.07 5.75 5.40
N LEU A 289 -2.10 4.41 5.36
CA LEU A 289 -2.30 3.58 6.55
C LEU A 289 -1.20 3.83 7.60
N ALA A 290 0.07 3.80 7.20
CA ALA A 290 1.20 4.04 8.11
C ALA A 290 1.11 5.40 8.82
N SER A 291 0.54 6.40 8.16
CA SER A 291 0.33 7.74 8.71
C SER A 291 -0.93 7.91 9.59
N GLY A 292 -1.77 6.88 9.66
CA GLY A 292 -3.08 6.95 10.34
C GLY A 292 -4.16 7.70 9.56
N ALA A 293 -3.91 8.04 8.29
CA ALA A 293 -4.91 8.64 7.40
C ALA A 293 -5.93 7.61 6.88
N ALA A 294 -5.62 6.33 7.04
CA ALA A 294 -6.49 5.19 6.77
C ALA A 294 -6.29 4.13 7.85
N ASP A 295 -7.29 3.27 8.03
CA ASP A 295 -7.30 2.28 9.12
C ASP A 295 -6.88 0.89 8.66
N ALA A 296 -7.15 0.56 7.39
CA ALA A 296 -6.80 -0.72 6.81
C ALA A 296 -6.55 -0.65 5.30
N TYR A 297 -5.82 -1.64 4.80
CA TYR A 297 -5.54 -1.89 3.40
C TYR A 297 -5.70 -3.38 3.10
N TYR A 298 -6.26 -3.74 1.96
CA TYR A 298 -6.18 -5.11 1.45
C TYR A 298 -6.03 -5.12 -0.06
N GLN A 299 -5.37 -6.14 -0.59
CA GLN A 299 -5.29 -6.35 -2.03
C GLN A 299 -4.95 -7.80 -2.37
N PHE A 300 -5.41 -8.23 -3.54
CA PHE A 300 -4.95 -9.44 -4.23
C PHE A 300 -4.32 -9.02 -5.57
N GLY A 301 -3.25 -9.70 -5.98
CA GLY A 301 -2.58 -9.48 -7.25
C GLY A 301 -1.60 -8.31 -7.31
N LEU A 302 -1.20 -7.80 -6.14
CA LEU A 302 0.03 -7.01 -6.01
C LEU A 302 1.26 -7.91 -5.94
N HIS A 303 2.44 -7.32 -6.07
CA HIS A 303 3.71 -8.03 -6.07
C HIS A 303 4.56 -7.68 -4.85
N CYS A 304 5.66 -8.42 -4.66
CA CYS A 304 6.58 -8.19 -3.55
C CYS A 304 7.21 -6.78 -3.57
N TRP A 305 7.39 -6.15 -4.74
CA TRP A 305 7.93 -4.80 -4.87
C TRP A 305 6.97 -3.69 -4.43
N ASP A 306 5.65 -3.91 -4.58
CA ASP A 306 4.61 -3.04 -3.99
C ASP A 306 4.64 -3.08 -2.44
N LEU A 307 5.06 -4.21 -1.87
CA LEU A 307 4.90 -4.52 -0.45
C LEU A 307 6.15 -4.31 0.39
N ALA A 308 7.33 -4.58 -0.16
CA ALA A 308 8.56 -4.73 0.62
C ALA A 308 8.88 -3.49 1.46
N ALA A 309 8.87 -2.31 0.85
CA ALA A 309 9.17 -1.06 1.54
C ALA A 309 8.06 -0.68 2.53
N ALA A 310 6.80 -0.72 2.05
CA ALA A 310 5.62 -0.36 2.81
C ALA A 310 5.46 -1.22 4.08
N THR A 311 5.79 -2.51 4.00
CA THR A 311 5.70 -3.43 5.13
C THR A 311 6.57 -2.99 6.30
N VAL A 312 7.81 -2.57 6.04
CA VAL A 312 8.69 -2.06 7.11
C VAL A 312 8.13 -0.76 7.67
N ILE A 313 7.68 0.14 6.81
CA ILE A 313 7.12 1.44 7.21
C ILE A 313 5.90 1.25 8.12
N ILE A 314 4.97 0.35 7.78
CA ILE A 314 3.77 0.07 8.58
C ILE A 314 4.13 -0.55 9.93
N ARG A 315 4.98 -1.58 9.95
CA ARG A 315 5.42 -2.25 11.19
C ARG A 315 6.08 -1.26 12.14
N GLU A 316 6.94 -0.40 11.62
CA GLU A 316 7.64 0.61 12.41
C GLU A 316 6.77 1.82 12.81
N ALA A 317 5.61 1.99 12.17
CA ALA A 317 4.55 2.92 12.59
C ALA A 317 3.57 2.29 13.61
N GLY A 318 3.76 1.02 13.97
CA GLY A 318 2.94 0.30 14.96
C GLY A 318 1.78 -0.52 14.36
N GLY A 319 1.68 -0.62 13.04
CA GLY A 319 0.64 -1.40 12.36
C GLY A 319 1.01 -2.87 12.17
N ILE A 320 0.05 -3.62 11.63
CA ILE A 320 0.19 -5.04 11.31
C ILE A 320 0.08 -5.25 9.80
N VAL A 321 0.87 -6.19 9.28
CA VAL A 321 0.82 -6.66 7.89
C VAL A 321 0.82 -8.18 7.90
N MET A 322 -0.16 -8.78 7.21
CA MET A 322 -0.47 -10.20 7.27
C MET A 322 -1.06 -10.71 5.94
N ASP A 323 -1.17 -12.03 5.81
CA ASP A 323 -1.83 -12.67 4.66
C ASP A 323 -3.36 -12.57 4.78
N THR A 324 -4.07 -12.53 3.65
CA THR A 324 -5.54 -12.45 3.60
C THR A 324 -6.23 -13.68 4.23
N SER A 325 -5.52 -14.79 4.43
CA SER A 325 -5.96 -15.97 5.16
C SER A 325 -6.00 -15.83 6.68
N GLY A 326 -5.46 -14.75 7.25
CA GLY A 326 -5.31 -14.62 8.71
C GLY A 326 -3.89 -14.95 9.22
N GLY A 327 -3.05 -15.54 8.38
CA GLY A 327 -1.70 -16.01 8.72
C GLY A 327 -0.62 -14.92 8.64
N PRO A 328 0.64 -15.29 8.97
CA PRO A 328 1.80 -14.40 8.77
C PRO A 328 1.89 -13.93 7.32
N LEU A 329 2.41 -12.72 7.11
CA LEU A 329 2.69 -12.21 5.77
C LEU A 329 3.65 -13.15 5.04
N ASP A 330 3.25 -13.59 3.86
CA ASP A 330 4.11 -14.17 2.85
C ASP A 330 4.31 -13.15 1.73
N LEU A 331 5.51 -12.57 1.66
CA LEU A 331 5.82 -11.47 0.73
C LEU A 331 5.64 -11.86 -0.74
N MET A 332 5.78 -13.14 -1.08
CA MET A 332 5.71 -13.63 -2.47
C MET A 332 4.32 -14.14 -2.84
N SER A 333 3.35 -14.10 -1.93
CA SER A 333 2.01 -14.70 -2.12
C SER A 333 1.03 -13.88 -2.96
N CYS A 334 1.45 -12.70 -3.42
CA CYS A 334 0.65 -11.74 -4.18
C CYS A 334 -0.69 -11.35 -3.51
N ARG A 335 -0.70 -11.24 -2.17
CA ARG A 335 -1.88 -10.82 -1.41
C ARG A 335 -1.48 -10.26 -0.05
N VAL A 336 -2.29 -9.33 0.47
CA VAL A 336 -2.01 -8.69 1.75
C VAL A 336 -3.29 -8.21 2.43
N VAL A 337 -3.27 -8.21 3.76
CA VAL A 337 -4.05 -7.30 4.61
C VAL A 337 -3.07 -6.55 5.50
N ALA A 338 -3.22 -5.24 5.58
CA ALA A 338 -2.56 -4.40 6.56
C ALA A 338 -3.59 -3.58 7.33
N ALA A 339 -3.34 -3.30 8.60
CA ALA A 339 -4.21 -2.42 9.40
C ALA A 339 -3.43 -1.77 10.55
N GLY A 340 -4.02 -0.72 11.13
CA GLY A 340 -3.49 -0.10 12.35
C GLY A 340 -3.53 -1.02 13.57
N THR A 341 -4.49 -1.95 13.62
CA THR A 341 -4.69 -2.88 14.74
C THR A 341 -4.85 -4.33 14.25
N ARG A 342 -4.60 -5.31 15.14
CA ARG A 342 -4.77 -6.73 14.81
C ARG A 342 -6.25 -7.08 14.62
N GLU A 343 -7.09 -6.50 15.45
CA GLU A 343 -8.53 -6.66 15.46
C GLU A 343 -9.10 -6.24 14.10
N MET A 344 -8.73 -5.05 13.62
CA MET A 344 -9.12 -4.58 12.29
C MET A 344 -8.61 -5.51 11.18
N ALA A 345 -7.34 -5.90 11.21
CA ALA A 345 -6.78 -6.79 10.18
C ALA A 345 -7.52 -8.14 10.11
N MET A 346 -7.85 -8.72 11.26
CA MET A 346 -8.61 -9.97 11.34
C MET A 346 -10.05 -9.81 10.84
N LEU A 347 -10.73 -8.70 11.18
CA LEU A 347 -12.08 -8.40 10.67
C LEU A 347 -12.09 -8.30 9.14
N ILE A 348 -11.10 -7.60 8.56
CA ILE A 348 -10.95 -7.51 7.11
C ILE A 348 -10.68 -8.89 6.51
N ALA A 349 -9.70 -9.63 7.01
CA ALA A 349 -9.35 -10.96 6.49
C ALA A 349 -10.56 -11.92 6.47
N GLN A 350 -11.36 -11.93 7.54
CA GLN A 350 -12.57 -12.77 7.64
C GLN A 350 -13.67 -12.39 6.64
N ALA A 351 -13.72 -11.13 6.22
CA ALA A 351 -14.72 -10.65 5.27
C ALA A 351 -14.36 -10.98 3.81
N LEU A 352 -13.09 -11.20 3.49
CA LEU A 352 -12.61 -11.34 2.11
C LEU A 352 -12.82 -12.75 1.54
N GLN A 353 -13.12 -12.80 0.25
CA GLN A 353 -13.02 -13.99 -0.59
C GLN A 353 -11.70 -13.97 -1.36
N THR A 354 -10.99 -15.10 -1.36
CA THR A 354 -9.69 -15.24 -2.01
C THR A 354 -9.78 -15.08 -3.52
N ILE A 355 -8.89 -14.25 -4.08
CA ILE A 355 -8.64 -14.18 -5.53
C ILE A 355 -7.24 -14.76 -5.79
N ASN A 356 -7.15 -15.81 -6.60
CA ASN A 356 -5.89 -16.49 -6.85
C ASN A 356 -5.11 -15.84 -8.03
N TYR A 357 -3.97 -15.22 -7.73
CA TYR A 357 -3.07 -14.60 -8.71
C TYR A 357 -1.78 -15.41 -8.96
N GLY A 358 -1.63 -16.58 -8.33
CA GLY A 358 -0.33 -17.27 -8.23
C GLY A 358 0.63 -16.53 -7.32
N ARG A 359 1.86 -17.02 -7.22
CA ARG A 359 2.94 -16.43 -6.43
C ARG A 359 3.99 -15.78 -7.32
N ASP A 360 4.79 -14.88 -6.75
CA ASP A 360 5.92 -14.28 -7.46
C ASP A 360 7.09 -15.26 -7.65
N ASP A 361 7.32 -16.15 -6.69
CA ASP A 361 8.41 -17.13 -6.72
C ASP A 361 8.12 -18.39 -7.57
N GLU A 362 6.94 -18.45 -8.19
CA GLU A 362 6.52 -19.50 -9.11
C GLU A 362 6.57 -19.07 -10.60
N LYS A 363 6.85 -17.79 -10.87
CA LYS A 363 6.83 -17.20 -12.22
C LYS A 363 8.17 -17.28 -12.94
#